data_AF-A0A7S3JJM6-F1
#
_entry.id   AF-A0A7S3JJM6-F1
#
_cell.length_a   1.000
_cell.length_b   1.000
_cell.length_c   1.000
_cell.angle_alpha   90.00
_cell.angle_beta   90.00
_cell.angle_gamma   90.00
#
_symmetry.space_group_name_H-M   'P 1'
#
loop_
_entity.id
_entity.type
_entity.pdbx_description
1 polymer ?
#
loop_
_entity_poly.entity_id
_entity_poly.type
_entity_poly.pdbx_seq_one_letter_code
_entity_poly.pdbx_strand_id
1 'polypeptide(L)'
;HFVNEGNEGVLCGLDSLTGTSWLAFDKQSKRVAFLTNFRSPNNAVMKAEKSRGRLVMDWVKNNLTLEEFSQSIFSEIDGYRGFNLVFGTVALQPEDTSLYYISNYSEEIC
;
A
#
# COMPACT_ATOMS: atom_id res chain seq x y z
N HIS A 1 9.68 -14.97 -1.87
CA HIS A 1 8.91 -15.75 -2.85
C HIS A 1 7.78 -14.87 -3.36
N PHE A 2 7.65 -14.70 -4.68
CA PHE A 2 6.47 -14.05 -5.24
C PHE A 2 5.38 -15.10 -5.38
N VAL A 3 4.18 -14.81 -4.88
CA VAL A 3 3.09 -15.78 -4.82
C VAL A 3 1.90 -15.21 -5.60
N ASN A 4 1.26 -16.08 -6.39
CA ASN A 4 0.02 -15.79 -7.09
C ASN A 4 -1.13 -16.24 -6.18
N GLU A 5 -1.68 -15.33 -5.37
CA GLU A 5 -2.78 -15.68 -4.46
C GLU A 5 -4.14 -15.51 -5.13
N GLY A 6 -4.81 -16.63 -5.42
CA GLY A 6 -6.28 -16.78 -5.46
C GLY A 6 -7.08 -15.96 -6.48
N ASN A 7 -6.46 -14.97 -7.11
CA ASN A 7 -6.96 -14.14 -8.20
C ASN A 7 -5.82 -14.15 -9.20
N GLU A 8 -5.96 -14.86 -10.33
CA GLU A 8 -4.88 -15.24 -11.27
C GLU A 8 -4.01 -14.09 -11.84
N GLY A 9 -4.21 -12.85 -11.38
CA GLY A 9 -3.52 -11.63 -11.79
C GLY A 9 -2.56 -11.00 -10.78
N VAL A 10 -2.59 -11.34 -9.48
CA VAL A 10 -1.81 -10.58 -8.46
C VAL A 10 -0.39 -11.13 -8.29
N LEU A 11 0.61 -10.29 -8.55
CA LEU A 11 2.02 -10.53 -8.25
C LEU A 11 2.40 -9.82 -6.96
N CYS A 12 2.74 -10.56 -5.91
CA CYS A 12 3.14 -9.95 -4.64
C CYS A 12 4.20 -10.79 -3.90
N GLY A 13 5.02 -10.11 -3.09
CA GLY A 13 5.89 -10.79 -2.13
C GLY A 13 5.14 -11.00 -0.81
N LEU A 14 4.69 -12.22 -0.52
CA LEU A 14 3.94 -12.49 0.71
C LEU A 14 4.85 -12.60 1.93
N ASP A 15 4.45 -11.94 2.99
CA ASP A 15 4.88 -12.21 4.35
C ASP A 15 4.01 -13.35 4.90
N SER A 16 4.58 -14.56 5.00
CA SER A 16 3.86 -15.76 5.41
C SER A 16 3.33 -15.74 6.86
N LEU A 17 3.85 -14.85 7.71
CA LEU A 17 3.40 -14.74 9.10
C LEU A 17 2.12 -13.90 9.19
N THR A 18 1.99 -12.89 8.34
CA THR A 18 0.89 -11.92 8.39
C THR A 18 -0.10 -12.06 7.25
N GLY A 19 0.24 -12.80 6.19
CA GLY A 19 -0.54 -12.85 4.94
C GLY A 19 -0.55 -11.53 4.18
N THR A 20 0.37 -10.61 4.51
CA THR A 20 0.43 -9.26 3.93
C THR A 20 1.58 -9.11 2.93
N SER A 21 1.66 -7.98 2.23
CA SER A 21 2.74 -7.73 1.28
C SER A 21 3.32 -6.33 1.38
N TRP A 22 4.57 -6.18 0.96
CA TRP A 22 5.25 -4.88 0.88
C TRP A 22 5.26 -4.33 -0.55
N LEU A 23 4.90 -5.17 -1.53
CA LEU A 23 4.82 -4.83 -2.95
C LEU A 23 3.81 -5.78 -3.60
N ALA A 24 2.78 -5.22 -4.22
CA ALA A 24 1.82 -5.97 -5.00
C ALA A 24 1.46 -5.25 -6.30
N PHE A 25 1.19 -6.03 -7.33
CA PHE A 25 0.69 -5.57 -8.63
C PHE A 25 -0.39 -6.53 -9.13
N ASP A 26 -1.56 -6.02 -9.48
CA ASP A 26 -2.60 -6.79 -10.15
C ASP A 26 -2.56 -6.57 -11.66
N LYS A 27 -2.42 -7.66 -12.40
CA LYS A 27 -2.32 -7.63 -13.87
C LYS A 27 -3.60 -7.18 -14.56
N GLN A 28 -4.77 -7.37 -13.97
CA GLN A 28 -6.06 -7.10 -14.60
C GLN A 28 -6.43 -5.61 -14.45
N SER A 29 -6.52 -5.15 -13.21
CA SER A 29 -6.83 -3.76 -12.83
C SER A 29 -5.65 -2.80 -13.01
N LYS A 30 -4.44 -3.33 -13.20
CA LYS A 30 -3.18 -2.57 -13.22
C LYS A 30 -2.87 -1.80 -11.95
N ARG A 31 -3.54 -2.15 -10.84
CA ARG A 31 -3.28 -1.56 -9.53
C ARG A 31 -1.93 -2.02 -9.02
N VAL A 32 -1.11 -1.08 -8.58
CA VAL A 32 0.18 -1.30 -7.93
C VAL A 32 0.19 -0.61 -6.58
N ALA A 33 0.79 -1.25 -5.58
CA ALA A 33 1.12 -0.61 -4.32
C ALA A 33 2.43 -1.14 -3.77
N PHE A 34 3.21 -0.27 -3.14
CA PHE A 34 4.36 -0.67 -2.35
C PHE A 34 4.56 0.24 -1.15
N LEU A 35 5.14 -0.34 -0.11
CA LEU A 35 5.40 0.34 1.15
C LEU A 35 6.89 0.45 1.42
N THR A 36 7.31 1.58 1.98
CA THR A 36 8.64 1.74 2.57
C THR A 36 8.52 2.13 4.04
N ASN A 37 9.52 1.78 4.84
CA ASN A 37 9.52 2.09 6.26
C ASN A 37 9.92 3.56 6.48
N PHE A 38 9.14 4.29 7.26
CA PHE A 38 9.61 5.53 7.88
C PHE A 38 10.49 5.19 9.09
N ARG A 39 11.71 5.71 9.18
CA ARG A 39 12.66 5.36 10.25
C ARG A 39 12.91 6.57 11.16
N SER A 40 12.46 6.47 12.40
CA SER A 40 12.80 7.41 13.48
C SER A 40 12.86 6.67 14.82
N PRO A 41 13.60 7.19 15.82
CA PRO A 41 13.66 6.59 17.17
C PRO A 41 12.27 6.42 17.79
N ASN A 42 11.41 7.43 17.67
CA ASN A 42 10.03 7.39 18.18
C ASN A 42 9.20 6.32 17.47
N ASN A 43 9.37 6.17 16.14
CA ASN A 43 8.67 5.14 15.38
C ASN A 43 9.18 3.72 15.70
N ALA A 44 10.43 3.56 16.16
CA ALA A 44 10.99 2.26 16.51
C ALA A 44 10.28 1.63 17.73
N VAL A 45 9.88 2.46 18.69
CA VAL A 45 9.25 2.05 19.96
C VAL A 45 7.72 2.17 19.96
N MET A 46 7.13 2.76 18.92
CA MET A 46 5.69 2.88 18.76
C MET A 46 5.03 1.50 18.65
N LYS A 47 4.00 1.27 19.46
CA LYS A 47 3.07 0.14 19.29
C LYS A 47 2.02 0.52 18.26
N ALA A 48 1.75 -0.38 17.33
CA ALA A 48 0.64 -0.26 16.39
C ALA A 48 -0.16 -1.55 16.38
N GLU A 49 -1.47 -1.40 16.25
CA GLU A 49 -2.40 -2.52 16.24
C GLU A 49 -2.55 -3.13 14.84
N LYS A 50 -2.23 -2.36 13.79
CA LYS A 50 -2.40 -2.77 12.39
C LYS A 50 -1.07 -3.03 11.67
N SER A 51 -1.04 -4.08 10.85
CA SER A 51 0.06 -4.34 9.92
C SER A 51 -0.05 -3.45 8.68
N ARG A 52 1.00 -2.69 8.40
CA ARG A 52 1.09 -1.80 7.22
C ARG A 52 1.03 -2.55 5.89
N GLY A 53 1.47 -3.81 5.86
CA GLY A 53 1.40 -4.62 4.64
C GLY A 53 -0.02 -4.90 4.18
N ARG A 54 -1.01 -4.72 5.08
CA ARG A 54 -2.42 -4.81 4.72
C ARG A 54 -2.83 -3.73 3.72
N LEU A 55 -2.31 -2.51 3.85
CA LEU A 55 -2.61 -1.39 2.95
C LEU A 55 -2.30 -1.73 1.48
N VAL A 56 -1.20 -2.45 1.24
CA VAL A 56 -0.80 -2.90 -0.10
C VAL A 56 -1.83 -3.87 -0.69
N MET A 57 -2.25 -4.86 0.11
CA MET A 57 -3.22 -5.85 -0.35
C MET A 57 -4.62 -5.26 -0.48
N ASP A 58 -5.01 -4.38 0.43
CA ASP A 58 -6.31 -3.70 0.40
C ASP A 58 -6.44 -2.88 -0.90
N TRP A 59 -5.43 -2.09 -1.30
CA TRP A 59 -5.46 -1.36 -2.58
C TRP A 59 -5.64 -2.27 -3.79
N VAL A 60 -4.81 -3.31 -3.90
CA VAL A 60 -4.72 -4.14 -5.10
C VAL A 60 -5.93 -5.08 -5.23
N LYS A 61 -6.61 -5.40 -4.12
CA LYS A 61 -7.81 -6.26 -4.10
C LYS A 61 -9.13 -5.46 -4.10
N ASN A 62 -9.10 -4.14 -3.98
CA ASN A 62 -10.30 -3.30 -3.99
C ASN A 62 -10.49 -2.58 -5.34
N ASN A 63 -11.66 -1.94 -5.49
CA ASN A 63 -11.99 -1.10 -6.65
C ASN A 63 -12.25 0.37 -6.27
N LEU A 64 -11.71 0.82 -5.13
CA LEU A 64 -11.87 2.21 -4.66
C LEU A 64 -11.11 3.17 -5.57
N THR A 65 -11.58 4.41 -5.70
CA THR A 65 -10.80 5.47 -6.35
C THR A 65 -9.57 5.83 -5.50
N LEU A 66 -8.65 6.61 -6.07
CA LEU A 66 -7.47 7.09 -5.36
C LEU A 66 -7.87 7.93 -4.14
N GLU A 67 -8.88 8.78 -4.31
CA GLU A 67 -9.42 9.67 -3.27
C GLU A 67 -10.11 8.87 -2.17
N GLU A 68 -10.99 7.94 -2.53
CA GLU A 68 -11.69 7.08 -1.56
C GLU A 68 -10.71 6.25 -0.74
N PHE A 69 -9.71 5.66 -1.40
CA PHE A 69 -8.70 4.87 -0.70
C PHE A 69 -7.83 5.74 0.20
N SER A 70 -7.41 6.92 -0.26
CA SER A 70 -6.68 7.90 0.57
C SER A 70 -7.46 8.27 1.82
N GLN A 71 -8.75 8.62 1.67
CA GLN A 71 -9.63 8.95 2.79
C GLN A 71 -9.77 7.79 3.76
N SER A 72 -9.88 6.56 3.25
CA SER A 72 -9.95 5.36 4.10
C SER A 72 -8.69 5.21 4.95
N ILE A 73 -7.49 5.46 4.40
CA ILE A 73 -6.23 5.41 5.15
C ILE A 73 -6.20 6.51 6.22
N PHE A 74 -6.55 7.75 5.87
CA PHE A 74 -6.55 8.87 6.81
C PHE A 74 -7.46 8.64 8.02
N SER A 75 -8.59 7.95 7.82
CA SER A 75 -9.53 7.64 8.91
C SER A 75 -8.97 6.70 9.99
N GLU A 76 -7.90 5.95 9.68
CA GLU A 76 -7.29 4.96 10.56
C GLU A 76 -5.76 5.09 10.68
N ILE A 77 -5.21 6.24 10.27
CA ILE A 77 -3.77 6.45 10.06
C ILE A 77 -2.94 6.27 11.34
N ASP A 78 -3.53 6.60 12.50
CA ASP A 78 -2.92 6.47 13.83
C ASP A 78 -2.78 5.01 14.29
N GLY A 79 -3.49 4.08 13.66
CA GLY A 79 -3.42 2.65 13.94
C GLY A 79 -2.15 1.98 13.40
N TYR A 80 -1.33 2.71 12.65
CA TYR A 80 -0.13 2.22 11.97
C TYR A 80 1.14 2.86 12.53
N ARG A 81 2.24 2.09 12.54
CA ARG A 81 3.59 2.66 12.67
C ARG A 81 3.91 3.52 11.46
N GLY A 82 4.90 4.39 11.59
CA GLY A 82 5.41 5.22 10.49
C GLY A 82 5.67 4.44 9.20
N PHE A 83 5.13 4.94 8.10
CA PHE A 83 5.18 4.32 6.77
C PHE A 83 5.17 5.38 5.67
N ASN A 84 5.65 4.97 4.51
CA ASN A 84 5.31 5.63 3.27
C ASN A 84 4.65 4.59 2.35
N LEU A 85 3.58 4.99 1.68
CA LEU A 85 2.82 4.17 0.75
C LEU A 85 2.80 4.89 -0.60
N VAL A 86 3.21 4.17 -1.65
CA VAL A 86 2.97 4.59 -3.03
C VAL A 86 1.98 3.60 -3.62
N PHE A 87 0.90 4.11 -4.19
CA PHE A 87 -0.14 3.27 -4.77
C PHE A 87 -0.80 3.96 -5.96
N GLY A 88 -1.42 3.16 -6.82
CA GLY A 88 -2.17 3.70 -7.94
C GLY A 88 -2.34 2.69 -9.06
N THR A 89 -2.57 3.18 -10.27
CA THR A 89 -2.71 2.37 -11.49
C THR A 89 -1.63 2.73 -12.49
N VAL A 90 -1.00 1.72 -13.07
CA VAL A 90 0.04 1.90 -14.09
C VAL A 90 -0.49 1.51 -15.46
N ALA A 91 -0.23 2.32 -16.47
CA ALA A 91 -0.64 2.06 -17.84
C ALA A 91 0.58 1.86 -18.75
N LEU A 92 0.35 1.36 -19.96
CA LEU A 92 1.40 1.24 -20.98
C LEU A 92 1.87 2.61 -21.46
N GLN A 93 0.97 3.59 -21.47
CA GLN A 93 1.23 4.98 -21.79
C GLN A 93 1.40 5.76 -20.47
N PRO A 94 2.52 6.51 -20.28
CA PRO A 94 2.77 7.23 -19.03
C PRO A 94 1.68 8.22 -18.62
N GLU A 95 1.01 8.85 -19.58
CA GLU A 95 -0.10 9.80 -19.37
C GLU A 95 -1.34 9.17 -18.72
N ASP A 96 -1.50 7.86 -18.85
CA ASP A 96 -2.60 7.09 -18.27
C ASP A 96 -2.21 6.49 -16.90
N THR A 97 -1.00 6.78 -16.41
CA THR A 97 -0.53 6.33 -15.09
C THR A 97 -0.92 7.34 -14.02
N SER A 98 -1.45 6.85 -12.90
CA SER A 98 -1.79 7.67 -11.74
C SER A 98 -1.19 7.01 -10.51
N LEU A 99 -0.31 7.72 -9.80
CA LEU A 99 0.32 7.28 -8.56
C LEU A 99 0.13 8.34 -7.49
N TYR A 100 -0.19 7.90 -6.29
CA TYR A 100 -0.35 8.71 -5.09
C TYR A 100 0.70 8.30 -4.07
N TYR A 101 1.26 9.29 -3.38
CA TYR A 101 2.13 9.09 -2.23
C TYR A 101 1.45 9.55 -0.93
N ILE A 102 1.43 8.67 0.07
CA ILE A 102 0.95 8.98 1.42
C ILE A 102 2.04 8.60 2.42
N SER A 103 2.32 9.52 3.35
CA SER A 103 3.10 9.25 4.55
C SER A 103 2.31 9.70 5.76
N ASN A 104 2.36 8.91 6.84
CA ASN A 104 1.82 9.34 8.13
C ASN A 104 2.83 10.15 8.96
N TYR A 105 3.92 10.61 8.34
CA TYR A 105 4.97 11.44 8.96
C TYR A 105 5.40 12.64 8.10
N SER A 106 4.79 12.90 6.95
CA SER A 106 5.02 14.13 6.17
C SER A 106 3.69 14.87 5.92
N GLU A 107 3.70 16.19 6.05
CA GLU A 107 2.52 17.06 5.82
C GLU A 107 2.24 17.34 4.33
N GLU A 108 3.04 16.80 3.39
CA GLU A 108 2.82 16.95 1.95
C GLU A 108 2.42 15.62 1.29
N ILE A 109 1.24 15.66 0.64
CA ILE A 109 0.76 14.69 -0.34
C ILE A 109 1.20 15.22 -1.71
N CYS A 110 1.97 14.44 -2.48
CA CYS A 110 2.34 14.73 -3.87
C CYS A 110 1.90 13.57 -4.77
#